data_AF-A0A172T8A8-F1
#
_entry.id   AF-A0A172T8A8-F1
#
_cell.length_a   1.000
_cell.length_b   1.000
_cell.length_c   1.000
_cell.angle_alpha   90.00
_cell.angle_beta   90.00
_cell.angle_gamma   90.00
#
_symmetry.space_group_name_H-M   'P 1'
#
loop_
_entity.id
_entity.type
_entity.pdbx_description
1 polymer ?
#
loop_
_entity_poly.entity_id
_entity_poly.type
_entity_poly.pdbx_seq_one_letter_code
_entity_poly.pdbx_strand_id
1 'polypeptide(L)'
;MKVWVMGVSAAALLGGALAMGVATQSNGTLAAGLRVAGVDVGGMTSGQALEALGTRAATAPQVTVTAGGQSWTVGAETLGWRADAQTSIAAAERATRERGVLERVQAALGQAPVQDFPLIAGVDAAQAKAGLSALTASLNTQPKNATVVFDKTTKNYTVTADAPGRKADVNAAVAAYVAAPTLTALSVPVTEWKAKYTAEQLQGYVAQGNALIRPLTVQLQGTTRKAGLTGLQVANLYWVRETGIVLDDATINSVFKRLTGEVNQPAQNARYALQGSKLVRVKEQPGKVAEPKLALAAFRKAITDAAVKNVVLPGKVSLPTLKLAQLPDVAKLQLITTGRSTYYNSSAARRTNVANAAAKINGTVVPAGEDFSFLNSLGSITASNGFVGGLIISGGRTVDGLGGGVCQVSTTAFRALYQAGLPVVERNQHSYRVGYYEPQVGFEAAVYDPGLDLKLKNDTGGPLLIKTINNNAQSVLEVEVWGIKPARTVTVSPAVITARIAHPAAKYVTNPSLRPGSVRQVDWAADGFSLYISRTIRDAKGVRSDRVSTIYKPWQAVFEMGPRS
;
A
#
# COMPACT_ATOMS: atom_id res chain seq x y z
N MET A 1 -90.41 47.97 68.99
CA MET A 1 -90.69 47.60 67.59
C MET A 1 -89.93 48.57 66.69
N LYS A 2 -89.10 48.06 65.76
CA LYS A 2 -88.59 48.72 64.53
C LYS A 2 -87.69 49.98 64.65
N VAL A 3 -86.37 49.84 64.89
CA VAL A 3 -85.33 50.67 64.23
C VAL A 3 -83.99 49.92 64.08
N TRP A 4 -83.58 49.07 65.03
CA TRP A 4 -82.25 48.42 65.00
C TRP A 4 -82.06 47.29 63.99
N VAL A 5 -83.14 46.63 63.53
CA VAL A 5 -83.03 45.53 62.55
C VAL A 5 -82.75 46.05 61.13
N MET A 6 -83.08 47.30 60.80
CA MET A 6 -82.82 47.85 59.45
C MET A 6 -81.35 48.30 59.26
N GLY A 7 -80.64 48.70 60.32
CA GLY A 7 -79.21 49.08 60.22
C GLY A 7 -78.27 47.90 59.99
N VAL A 8 -78.57 46.75 60.61
CA VAL A 8 -77.81 45.51 60.42
C VAL A 8 -78.07 44.91 59.04
N SER A 9 -79.29 45.02 58.50
CA SER A 9 -79.59 44.61 57.13
C SER A 9 -78.92 45.49 56.09
N ALA A 10 -78.84 46.82 56.29
CA ALA A 10 -78.11 47.70 55.38
C ALA A 10 -76.61 47.45 55.42
N ALA A 11 -76.00 47.22 56.59
CA ALA A 11 -74.59 46.88 56.72
C ALA A 11 -74.25 45.46 56.21
N ALA A 12 -75.18 44.50 56.33
CA ALA A 12 -75.03 43.16 55.76
C ALA A 12 -75.30 43.13 54.24
N LEU A 13 -76.17 43.99 53.73
CA LEU A 13 -76.39 44.17 52.28
C LEU A 13 -75.27 44.99 51.63
N LEU A 14 -74.75 46.02 52.30
CA LEU A 14 -73.54 46.75 51.87
C LEU A 14 -72.30 45.87 52.00
N GLY A 15 -72.14 45.15 53.11
CA GLY A 15 -71.06 44.18 53.32
C GLY A 15 -71.16 42.99 52.36
N GLY A 16 -72.37 42.53 52.04
CA GLY A 16 -72.65 41.49 51.05
C GLY A 16 -72.46 41.97 49.61
N ALA A 17 -72.80 43.23 49.30
CA ALA A 17 -72.57 43.83 47.98
C ALA A 17 -71.10 44.23 47.77
N LEU A 18 -70.39 44.67 48.81
CA LEU A 18 -68.94 44.83 48.80
C LEU A 18 -68.25 43.46 48.68
N ALA A 19 -68.68 42.46 49.45
CA ALA A 19 -68.14 41.11 49.34
C ALA A 19 -68.42 40.47 47.98
N MET A 20 -69.61 40.68 47.38
CA MET A 20 -69.92 40.22 46.02
C MET A 20 -69.17 41.03 44.95
N GLY A 21 -69.06 42.35 45.11
CA GLY A 21 -68.31 43.22 44.20
C GLY A 21 -66.82 42.87 44.17
N VAL A 22 -66.22 42.64 45.35
CA VAL A 22 -64.83 42.20 45.52
C VAL A 22 -64.65 40.72 45.11
N ALA A 23 -65.66 39.86 45.29
CA ALA A 23 -65.62 38.48 44.81
C ALA A 23 -65.68 38.38 43.27
N THR A 24 -66.27 39.37 42.59
CA THR A 24 -66.34 39.45 41.13
C THR A 24 -65.21 40.25 40.48
N GLN A 25 -64.38 40.95 41.27
CA GLN A 25 -63.28 41.78 40.76
C GLN A 25 -61.98 40.96 40.68
N SER A 26 -61.84 40.17 39.63
CA SER A 26 -60.52 39.74 39.16
C SER A 26 -60.44 39.96 37.64
N ASN A 27 -60.32 41.23 37.23
CA ASN A 27 -60.08 41.64 35.85
C ASN A 27 -58.65 41.30 35.39
N GLY A 28 -58.22 40.05 35.58
CA GLY A 28 -56.89 39.58 35.16
C GLY A 28 -55.71 40.21 35.89
N THR A 29 -55.92 40.85 37.04
CA THR A 29 -54.88 41.46 37.88
C THR A 29 -54.48 40.56 39.05
N LEU A 30 -53.22 40.62 39.46
CA LEU A 30 -52.66 39.91 40.61
C LEU A 30 -53.24 40.46 41.92
N ALA A 31 -53.44 39.59 42.92
CA ALA A 31 -54.02 40.01 44.20
C ALA A 31 -53.15 41.06 44.92
N ALA A 32 -53.78 41.99 45.64
CA ALA A 32 -53.07 42.99 46.43
C ALA A 32 -52.20 42.33 47.53
N GLY A 33 -51.03 42.91 47.79
CA GLY A 33 -50.03 42.40 48.74
C GLY A 33 -49.08 41.35 48.17
N LEU A 34 -49.15 41.04 46.87
CA LEU A 34 -48.20 40.12 46.21
C LEU A 34 -46.94 40.85 45.76
N ARG A 35 -45.80 40.27 46.09
CA ARG A 35 -44.48 40.69 45.60
C ARG A 35 -43.81 39.56 44.85
N VAL A 36 -42.99 39.89 43.87
CA VAL A 36 -42.07 38.96 43.21
C VAL A 36 -40.68 39.56 43.27
N ALA A 37 -39.75 38.85 43.90
CA ALA A 37 -38.37 39.31 44.12
C ALA A 37 -38.30 40.73 44.73
N GLY A 38 -39.21 41.03 45.67
CA GLY A 38 -39.31 42.34 46.32
C GLY A 38 -39.96 43.45 45.48
N VAL A 39 -40.40 43.19 44.25
CA VAL A 39 -41.20 44.12 43.43
C VAL A 39 -42.67 43.92 43.74
N ASP A 40 -43.39 45.00 44.07
CA ASP A 40 -44.84 44.96 44.29
C ASP A 40 -45.55 44.77 42.96
N VAL A 41 -46.21 43.62 42.80
CA VAL A 41 -46.97 43.23 41.60
C VAL A 41 -48.46 43.22 41.88
N GLY A 42 -48.90 43.56 43.10
CA GLY A 42 -50.30 43.59 43.47
C GLY A 42 -51.08 44.60 42.65
N GLY A 43 -52.21 44.18 42.08
CA GLY A 43 -53.03 45.02 41.20
C GLY A 43 -52.53 45.14 39.76
N MET A 44 -51.36 44.58 39.41
CA MET A 44 -50.85 44.54 38.04
C MET A 44 -51.42 43.36 37.26
N THR A 45 -51.60 43.52 35.96
CA THR A 45 -51.75 42.38 35.03
C THR A 45 -50.41 41.64 34.88
N SER A 46 -50.45 40.38 34.44
CA SER A 46 -49.22 39.59 34.24
C SER A 46 -48.23 40.26 33.28
N GLY A 47 -48.72 40.98 32.26
CA GLY A 47 -47.88 41.76 31.34
C GLY A 47 -47.21 42.96 32.02
N GLN A 48 -47.95 43.71 32.85
CA GLN A 48 -47.41 44.83 33.64
C GLN A 48 -46.42 44.35 34.71
N ALA A 49 -46.68 43.20 35.33
CA ALA A 49 -45.77 42.58 36.28
C ALA A 49 -44.46 42.12 35.61
N LEU A 50 -44.53 41.57 34.39
CA LEU A 50 -43.34 41.19 33.60
C LEU A 50 -42.49 42.42 33.25
N GLU A 51 -43.11 43.52 32.85
CA GLU A 51 -42.43 44.79 32.54
C GLU A 51 -41.79 45.42 33.80
N ALA A 52 -42.50 45.38 34.93
CA ALA A 52 -42.00 45.85 36.23
C ALA A 52 -40.82 45.01 36.75
N LEU A 53 -40.79 43.71 36.48
CA LEU A 53 -39.65 42.83 36.79
C LEU A 53 -38.49 43.00 35.81
N GLY A 54 -38.76 43.28 34.54
CA GLY A 54 -37.75 43.40 33.47
C GLY A 54 -36.71 44.50 33.68
N THR A 55 -37.01 45.51 34.50
CA THR A 55 -36.07 46.59 34.86
C THR A 55 -35.20 46.28 36.07
N ARG A 56 -35.53 45.24 36.85
CA ARG A 56 -34.76 44.81 38.03
C ARG A 56 -34.04 43.51 37.69
N ALA A 57 -32.99 43.61 36.87
CA ALA A 57 -32.15 42.47 36.55
C ALA A 57 -31.66 41.84 37.86
N ALA A 58 -32.15 40.63 38.18
CA ALA A 58 -31.58 39.89 39.28
C ALA A 58 -30.10 39.67 39.00
N THR A 59 -29.25 40.14 39.91
CA THR A 59 -27.82 39.95 39.81
C THR A 59 -27.55 38.46 39.72
N ALA A 60 -27.05 38.02 38.56
CA ALA A 60 -26.72 36.63 38.33
C ALA A 60 -25.68 36.18 39.38
N PRO A 61 -25.89 35.04 40.07
CA PRO A 61 -24.96 34.57 41.07
C PRO A 61 -23.62 34.19 40.43
N GLN A 62 -22.56 34.16 41.22
CA GLN A 62 -21.30 33.54 40.79
C GLN A 62 -21.38 32.02 40.99
N VAL A 63 -20.89 31.27 40.02
CA VAL A 63 -20.81 29.79 40.08
C VAL A 63 -19.35 29.38 40.03
N THR A 64 -18.93 28.61 41.04
CA THR A 64 -17.61 27.97 41.08
C THR A 64 -17.69 26.62 40.38
N VAL A 65 -17.09 26.52 39.20
CA VAL A 65 -16.99 25.29 38.42
C VAL A 65 -15.69 24.56 38.80
N THR A 66 -15.77 23.29 39.18
CA THR A 66 -14.61 22.46 39.52
C THR A 66 -14.48 21.26 38.59
N ALA A 67 -13.29 21.03 38.04
CA ALA A 67 -13.02 19.88 37.18
C ALA A 67 -11.54 19.50 37.23
N GLY A 68 -11.22 18.21 37.40
CA GLY A 68 -9.82 17.73 37.28
C GLY A 68 -8.81 18.40 38.21
N GLY A 69 -9.24 18.91 39.37
CA GLY A 69 -8.39 19.65 40.31
C GLY A 69 -8.25 21.15 40.01
N GLN A 70 -8.87 21.65 38.94
CA GLN A 70 -8.98 23.08 38.61
C GLN A 70 -10.32 23.65 39.07
N SER A 71 -10.34 24.96 39.32
CA SER A 71 -11.52 25.70 39.76
C SER A 71 -11.62 27.04 39.02
N TRP A 72 -12.81 27.39 38.55
CA TRP A 72 -13.10 28.66 37.88
C TRP A 72 -14.35 29.28 38.48
N THR A 73 -14.29 30.56 38.83
CA THR A 73 -15.47 31.33 39.23
C THR A 73 -15.93 32.14 38.03
N VAL A 74 -17.16 31.88 37.58
CA VAL A 74 -17.78 32.60 36.45
C VAL A 74 -19.16 33.10 36.85
N GLY A 75 -19.61 34.17 36.19
CA GLY A 75 -20.99 34.61 36.33
C GLY A 75 -21.95 33.54 35.79
N ALA A 76 -23.02 33.25 36.53
CA ALA A 76 -24.01 32.24 36.16
C ALA A 76 -24.60 32.49 34.75
N GLU A 77 -24.70 33.75 34.33
CA GLU A 77 -25.16 34.18 33.02
C GLU A 77 -24.29 33.64 31.87
N THR A 78 -22.98 33.47 32.11
CA THR A 78 -22.05 32.88 31.12
C THR A 78 -22.30 31.37 30.91
N LEU A 79 -22.97 30.74 31.87
CA LEU A 79 -23.42 29.35 31.82
C LEU A 79 -24.92 29.25 31.48
N GLY A 80 -25.52 30.29 30.90
CA GLY A 80 -26.91 30.29 30.45
C GLY A 80 -27.96 30.48 31.54
N TRP A 81 -27.56 30.90 32.74
CA TRP A 81 -28.52 31.27 33.79
C TRP A 81 -29.34 32.48 33.36
N ARG A 82 -30.63 32.40 33.58
CA ARG A 82 -31.58 33.50 33.38
C ARG A 82 -32.65 33.48 34.45
N ALA A 83 -33.07 34.66 34.85
CA ALA A 83 -34.30 34.81 35.59
C ALA A 83 -35.50 34.41 34.70
N ASP A 84 -36.32 33.48 35.18
CA ASP A 84 -37.59 33.11 34.58
C ASP A 84 -38.73 33.87 35.29
N ALA A 85 -38.82 35.16 34.96
CA ALA A 85 -39.85 36.06 35.49
C ALA A 85 -41.27 35.57 35.16
N GLN A 86 -41.45 34.87 34.04
CA GLN A 86 -42.74 34.35 33.60
C GLN A 86 -43.22 33.22 34.52
N THR A 87 -42.35 32.27 34.85
CA THR A 87 -42.68 31.20 35.80
C THR A 87 -42.87 31.74 37.22
N SER A 88 -42.10 32.76 37.63
CA SER A 88 -42.30 33.46 38.92
C SER A 88 -43.66 34.16 39.01
N ILE A 89 -44.08 34.86 37.96
CA ILE A 89 -45.39 35.51 37.93
C ILE A 89 -46.52 34.48 37.89
N ALA A 90 -46.36 33.37 37.18
CA ALA A 90 -47.34 32.29 37.17
C ALA A 90 -47.57 31.67 38.56
N ALA A 91 -46.55 31.66 39.43
CA ALA A 91 -46.69 31.26 40.83
C ALA A 91 -47.53 32.29 41.63
N ALA A 92 -47.29 33.59 41.43
CA ALA A 92 -48.08 34.66 42.03
C ALA A 92 -49.54 34.68 41.52
N GLU A 93 -49.77 34.36 40.25
CA GLU A 93 -51.11 34.20 39.68
C GLU A 93 -51.85 32.99 40.29
N ARG A 94 -51.15 31.88 40.50
CA ARG A 94 -51.74 30.70 41.15
C ARG A 94 -52.16 31.04 42.57
N ALA A 95 -51.29 31.70 43.33
CA ALA A 95 -51.62 32.19 44.65
C ALA A 95 -52.81 33.17 44.65
N THR A 96 -52.92 34.02 43.61
CA THR A 96 -54.09 34.90 43.42
C THR A 96 -55.38 34.10 43.23
N ARG A 97 -55.37 33.03 42.41
CA ARG A 97 -56.55 32.19 42.14
C ARG A 97 -56.98 31.38 43.37
N GLU A 98 -56.02 30.96 44.18
CA GLU A 98 -56.23 30.11 45.36
C GLU A 98 -56.69 30.89 46.61
N ARG A 99 -56.68 32.24 46.58
CA ARG A 99 -57.15 33.05 47.73
C ARG A 99 -58.62 32.84 48.05
N GLY A 100 -58.92 32.63 49.34
CA GLY A 100 -60.27 32.50 49.88
C GLY A 100 -61.06 33.81 49.91
N VAL A 101 -62.38 33.73 50.11
CA VAL A 101 -63.28 34.92 50.09
C VAL A 101 -62.91 35.95 51.16
N LEU A 102 -62.55 35.52 52.37
CA LEU A 102 -62.16 36.40 53.47
C LEU A 102 -60.86 37.19 53.15
N GLU A 103 -59.89 36.53 52.53
CA GLU A 103 -58.60 37.12 52.14
C GLU A 103 -58.74 38.14 51.01
N ARG A 104 -59.70 37.91 50.10
CA ARG A 104 -60.04 38.88 49.04
C ARG A 104 -60.66 40.15 49.62
N VAL A 105 -61.55 40.01 50.61
CA VAL A 105 -62.15 41.15 51.32
C VAL A 105 -61.10 41.92 52.12
N GLN A 106 -60.21 41.23 52.83
CA GLN A 106 -59.08 41.86 53.54
C GLN A 106 -58.14 42.61 52.57
N ALA A 107 -57.88 42.03 51.40
CA ALA A 107 -57.10 42.67 50.35
C ALA A 107 -57.76 43.94 49.81
N ALA A 108 -59.07 43.95 49.61
CA ALA A 108 -59.82 45.13 49.18
C ALA A 108 -59.83 46.27 50.22
N LEU A 109 -59.69 45.93 51.51
CA LEU A 109 -59.55 46.89 52.61
C LEU A 109 -58.10 47.35 52.86
N GLY A 110 -57.15 46.93 52.00
CA GLY A 110 -55.73 47.28 52.14
C GLY A 110 -55.00 46.57 53.28
N GLN A 111 -55.59 45.52 53.86
CA GLN A 111 -55.04 44.75 54.99
C GLN A 111 -54.51 43.36 54.58
N ALA A 112 -54.22 43.14 53.29
CA ALA A 112 -53.64 41.88 52.84
C ALA A 112 -52.23 41.67 53.42
N PRO A 113 -51.90 40.46 53.94
CA PRO A 113 -50.54 40.12 54.29
C PRO A 113 -49.64 40.13 53.05
N VAL A 114 -48.43 40.67 53.21
CA VAL A 114 -47.44 40.70 52.12
C VAL A 114 -46.90 39.28 51.90
N GLN A 115 -47.03 38.78 50.68
CA GLN A 115 -46.46 37.49 50.27
C GLN A 115 -45.50 37.72 49.10
N ASP A 116 -44.22 37.43 49.33
CA ASP A 116 -43.15 37.62 48.35
C ASP A 116 -42.73 36.28 47.73
N PHE A 117 -42.79 36.19 46.41
CA PHE A 117 -42.40 35.01 45.65
C PHE A 117 -40.96 35.18 45.15
N PRO A 118 -40.11 34.14 45.25
CA PRO A 118 -38.75 34.23 44.74
C PRO A 118 -38.72 34.31 43.22
N LEU A 119 -37.63 34.88 42.69
CA LEU A 119 -37.35 34.78 41.27
C LEU A 119 -36.89 33.35 40.96
N ILE A 120 -37.64 32.67 40.09
CA ILE A 120 -37.35 31.33 39.63
C ILE A 120 -36.26 31.47 38.58
N ALA A 121 -35.17 30.73 38.75
CA ALA A 121 -34.08 30.70 37.79
C ALA A 121 -34.27 29.55 36.80
N GLY A 122 -33.89 29.79 35.55
CA GLY A 122 -33.75 28.78 34.51
C GLY A 122 -32.32 28.78 33.96
N VAL A 123 -31.92 27.65 33.37
CA VAL A 123 -30.64 27.51 32.68
C VAL A 123 -30.89 27.11 31.23
N ASP A 124 -30.32 27.84 30.29
CA ASP A 124 -30.25 27.42 28.90
C ASP A 124 -29.18 26.32 28.75
N ALA A 125 -29.63 25.09 28.46
CA ALA A 125 -28.75 23.93 28.38
C ALA A 125 -27.68 24.04 27.27
N ALA A 126 -27.98 24.76 26.17
CA ALA A 126 -27.04 24.92 25.07
C ALA A 126 -25.92 25.91 25.44
N GLN A 127 -26.27 27.01 26.09
CA GLN A 127 -25.32 27.99 26.62
C GLN A 127 -24.48 27.41 27.76
N ALA A 128 -25.11 26.68 28.70
CA ALA A 128 -24.39 25.97 29.76
C ALA A 128 -23.36 24.99 29.19
N LYS A 129 -23.74 24.22 28.17
CA LYS A 129 -22.85 23.29 27.48
C LYS A 129 -21.69 24.00 26.80
N ALA A 130 -21.95 25.12 26.11
CA ALA A 130 -20.92 25.90 25.44
C ALA A 130 -19.92 26.49 26.46
N GLY A 131 -20.42 27.11 27.53
CA GLY A 131 -19.59 27.70 28.59
C GLY A 131 -18.74 26.66 29.31
N LEU A 132 -19.34 25.55 29.74
CA LEU A 132 -18.60 24.47 30.41
C LEU A 132 -17.60 23.76 29.49
N SER A 133 -17.90 23.64 28.19
CA SER A 133 -16.96 23.08 27.22
C SER A 133 -15.76 23.99 27.00
N ALA A 134 -15.97 25.31 26.99
CA ALA A 134 -14.89 26.28 26.86
C ALA A 134 -13.97 26.28 28.10
N LEU A 135 -14.57 26.26 29.31
CA LEU A 135 -13.82 26.22 30.57
C LEU A 135 -13.00 24.93 30.72
N THR A 136 -13.56 23.79 30.32
CA THR A 136 -12.91 22.49 30.49
C THR A 136 -12.04 22.07 29.30
N ALA A 137 -11.88 22.93 28.28
CA ALA A 137 -11.18 22.60 27.05
C ALA A 137 -9.71 22.17 27.29
N SER A 138 -9.01 22.83 28.21
CA SER A 138 -7.62 22.55 28.57
C SER A 138 -7.42 21.21 29.28
N LEU A 139 -8.48 20.64 29.87
CA LEU A 139 -8.45 19.35 30.56
C LEU A 139 -8.60 18.15 29.62
N ASN A 140 -9.08 18.40 28.39
CA ASN A 140 -9.36 17.34 27.44
C ASN A 140 -8.07 16.91 26.72
N THR A 141 -7.65 15.68 26.94
CA THR A 141 -6.51 15.06 26.24
C THR A 141 -7.00 13.87 25.43
N GLN A 142 -6.61 13.79 24.15
CA GLN A 142 -6.94 12.63 23.32
C GLN A 142 -6.13 11.41 23.74
N PRO A 143 -6.73 10.21 23.75
CA PRO A 143 -5.97 8.98 23.97
C PRO A 143 -4.96 8.74 22.85
N LYS A 144 -3.85 8.11 23.19
CA LYS A 144 -2.87 7.60 22.22
C LYS A 144 -3.05 6.09 22.09
N ASN A 145 -3.29 5.62 20.87
CA ASN A 145 -3.39 4.19 20.60
C ASN A 145 -2.05 3.50 20.76
N ALA A 146 -2.09 2.25 21.20
CA ALA A 146 -0.97 1.34 21.09
C ALA A 146 -0.68 1.08 19.61
N THR A 147 0.58 0.82 19.29
CA THR A 147 1.02 0.55 17.91
C THR A 147 1.90 -0.70 17.87
N VAL A 148 1.83 -1.42 16.75
CA VAL A 148 2.73 -2.55 16.49
C VAL A 148 3.93 -2.07 15.67
N VAL A 149 5.14 -2.44 16.09
CA VAL A 149 6.39 -2.08 15.42
C VAL A 149 7.22 -3.34 15.20
N PHE A 150 7.89 -3.44 14.06
CA PHE A 150 8.90 -4.49 13.84
C PHE A 150 10.28 -3.95 14.25
N ASP A 151 10.85 -4.53 15.30
CA ASP A 151 12.20 -4.19 15.76
C ASP A 151 13.24 -4.91 14.91
N LYS A 152 14.03 -4.14 14.16
CA LYS A 152 15.06 -4.65 13.25
C LYS A 152 16.25 -5.29 13.97
N THR A 153 16.47 -4.94 15.24
CA THR A 153 17.57 -5.46 16.06
C THR A 153 17.22 -6.83 16.60
N THR A 154 16.06 -6.94 17.25
CA THR A 154 15.58 -8.21 17.82
C THR A 154 14.90 -9.10 16.78
N LYS A 155 14.56 -8.56 15.60
CA LYS A 155 13.89 -9.23 14.48
C LYS A 155 12.50 -9.77 14.83
N ASN A 156 11.81 -9.08 15.74
CA ASN A 156 10.49 -9.43 16.23
C ASN A 156 9.56 -8.21 16.21
N TYR A 157 8.27 -8.48 16.18
CA TYR A 157 7.25 -7.49 16.45
C TYR A 157 7.18 -7.18 17.94
N THR A 158 6.96 -5.91 18.26
CA THR A 158 6.78 -5.37 19.60
C THR A 158 5.59 -4.42 19.63
N VAL A 159 5.04 -4.17 20.82
CA VAL A 159 3.94 -3.23 21.03
C VAL A 159 4.49 -1.98 21.71
N THR A 160 4.15 -0.81 21.17
CA THR A 160 4.28 0.46 21.90
C THR A 160 3.00 0.68 22.70
N ALA A 161 3.14 0.95 23.99
CA ALA A 161 2.01 1.07 24.91
C ALA A 161 1.05 2.21 24.53
N ASP A 162 -0.25 2.00 24.74
CA ASP A 162 -1.26 3.05 24.69
C ASP A 162 -1.16 3.97 25.90
N ALA A 163 -1.73 5.17 25.78
CA ALA A 163 -1.91 6.09 26.89
C ALA A 163 -3.36 6.60 26.90
N PRO A 164 -4.10 6.44 28.01
CA PRO A 164 -5.47 6.91 28.09
C PRO A 164 -5.53 8.44 28.02
N GLY A 165 -6.59 8.93 27.37
CA GLY A 165 -6.95 10.34 27.36
C GLY A 165 -7.84 10.69 28.54
N ARG A 166 -8.21 11.97 28.64
CA ARG A 166 -9.16 12.47 29.63
C ARG A 166 -10.19 13.34 28.94
N LYS A 167 -11.44 13.26 29.39
CA LYS A 167 -12.52 14.10 28.89
C LYS A 167 -13.43 14.57 30.02
N ALA A 168 -13.68 15.87 30.07
CA ALA A 168 -14.70 16.43 30.94
C ALA A 168 -16.10 16.02 30.48
N ASP A 169 -16.90 15.45 31.37
CA ASP A 169 -18.29 15.10 31.15
C ASP A 169 -19.18 16.33 31.34
N VAL A 170 -19.12 17.20 30.34
CA VAL A 170 -19.92 18.43 30.30
C VAL A 170 -21.42 18.13 30.32
N ASN A 171 -21.86 17.03 29.70
CA ASN A 171 -23.28 16.72 29.63
C ASN A 171 -23.85 16.37 31.02
N ALA A 172 -23.11 15.60 31.83
CA ALA A 172 -23.50 15.33 33.22
C ALA A 172 -23.59 16.62 34.05
N ALA A 173 -22.63 17.53 33.89
CA ALA A 173 -22.64 18.82 34.59
C ALA A 173 -23.78 19.74 34.14
N VAL A 174 -24.08 19.80 32.84
CA VAL A 174 -25.23 20.57 32.31
C VAL A 174 -26.54 20.01 32.86
N ALA A 175 -26.71 18.69 32.88
CA ALA A 175 -27.91 18.07 33.45
C ALA A 175 -28.09 18.42 34.94
N ALA A 176 -27.00 18.40 35.72
CA ALA A 176 -27.02 18.81 37.11
C ALA A 176 -27.38 20.30 37.29
N TYR A 177 -26.82 21.18 36.45
CA TYR A 177 -27.06 22.62 36.56
C TYR A 177 -28.46 23.04 36.11
N VAL A 178 -29.02 22.38 35.08
CA VAL A 178 -30.41 22.58 34.64
C VAL A 178 -31.40 22.08 35.70
N ALA A 179 -31.09 20.95 36.36
CA ALA A 179 -31.94 20.42 37.43
C ALA A 179 -31.92 21.29 38.70
N ALA A 180 -30.82 22.01 38.97
CA ALA A 180 -30.68 22.92 40.09
C ALA A 180 -30.02 24.27 39.68
N PRO A 181 -30.80 25.20 39.10
CA PRO A 181 -30.32 26.51 38.62
C PRO A 181 -29.76 27.45 39.71
N THR A 182 -29.92 27.10 40.98
CA THR A 182 -29.44 27.87 42.14
C THR A 182 -28.08 27.40 42.65
N LEU A 183 -27.44 26.42 41.99
CA LEU A 183 -26.13 25.92 42.38
C LEU A 183 -25.07 27.03 42.27
N THR A 184 -24.33 27.25 43.36
CA THR A 184 -23.15 28.12 43.41
C THR A 184 -21.84 27.35 43.25
N ALA A 185 -21.91 26.02 43.29
CA ALA A 185 -20.80 25.11 43.03
C ALA A 185 -21.25 24.01 42.06
N LEU A 186 -20.52 23.86 40.95
CA LEU A 186 -20.80 22.89 39.92
C LEU A 186 -19.57 22.02 39.66
N SER A 187 -19.71 20.71 39.82
CA SER A 187 -18.63 19.77 39.51
C SER A 187 -18.80 19.20 38.11
N VAL A 188 -17.73 19.25 37.31
CA VAL A 188 -17.66 18.59 36.01
C VAL A 188 -16.77 17.36 36.16
N PRO A 189 -17.35 16.13 36.14
CA PRO A 189 -16.56 14.91 36.24
C PRO A 189 -15.57 14.82 35.08
N VAL A 190 -14.32 14.44 35.37
CA VAL A 190 -13.34 14.12 34.32
C VAL A 190 -13.25 12.60 34.24
N THR A 191 -13.65 12.06 33.09
CA THR A 191 -13.66 10.62 32.82
C THR A 191 -12.46 10.23 31.98
N GLU A 192 -12.01 8.99 32.14
CA GLU A 192 -10.96 8.42 31.32
C GLU A 192 -11.49 8.09 29.93
N TRP A 193 -10.80 8.55 28.90
CA TRP A 193 -11.10 8.23 27.51
C TRP A 193 -10.13 7.15 27.05
N LYS A 194 -10.59 5.90 27.03
CA LYS A 194 -9.76 4.76 26.60
C LYS A 194 -9.36 4.85 25.13
N ALA A 195 -8.14 4.40 24.84
CA ALA A 195 -7.65 4.25 23.48
C ALA A 195 -8.49 3.23 22.70
N LYS A 196 -8.54 3.39 21.37
CA LYS A 196 -9.24 2.46 20.48
C LYS A 196 -8.52 1.11 20.41
N TYR A 197 -7.20 1.12 20.45
CA TYR A 197 -6.35 -0.06 20.49
C TYR A 197 -5.45 -0.02 21.71
N THR A 198 -5.52 -1.06 22.52
CA THR A 198 -4.74 -1.19 23.76
C THR A 198 -3.56 -2.15 23.57
N ALA A 199 -2.51 -1.97 24.37
CA ALA A 199 -1.31 -2.79 24.27
C ALA A 199 -1.61 -4.26 24.55
N GLU A 200 -2.50 -4.53 25.51
CA GLU A 200 -2.96 -5.88 25.86
C GLU A 200 -3.60 -6.58 24.66
N GLN A 201 -4.50 -5.90 23.93
CA GLN A 201 -5.13 -6.45 22.72
C GLN A 201 -4.09 -6.75 21.63
N LEU A 202 -3.14 -5.84 21.42
CA LEU A 202 -2.12 -6.01 20.37
C LEU A 202 -1.08 -7.07 20.71
N GLN A 203 -0.86 -7.36 22.00
CA GLN A 203 0.10 -8.37 22.45
C GLN A 203 -0.23 -9.77 21.90
N GLY A 204 -1.52 -10.10 21.77
CA GLY A 204 -1.96 -11.36 21.17
C GLY A 204 -1.54 -11.50 19.71
N TYR A 205 -1.74 -10.45 18.90
CA TYR A 205 -1.32 -10.44 17.49
C TYR A 205 0.19 -10.41 17.33
N VAL A 206 0.90 -9.69 18.20
CA VAL A 206 2.37 -9.69 18.21
C VAL A 206 2.93 -11.07 18.53
N ALA A 207 2.38 -11.77 19.53
CA ALA A 207 2.78 -13.14 19.86
C ALA A 207 2.52 -14.10 18.69
N GLN A 208 1.34 -14.01 18.05
CA GLN A 208 1.01 -14.79 16.86
C GLN A 208 2.00 -14.51 15.71
N GLY A 209 2.25 -13.24 15.40
CA GLY A 209 3.20 -12.84 14.37
C GLY A 209 4.60 -13.39 14.65
N ASN A 210 5.13 -13.18 15.84
CA ASN A 210 6.45 -13.67 16.22
C ASN A 210 6.57 -15.20 16.12
N ALA A 211 5.51 -15.95 16.45
CA ALA A 211 5.49 -17.41 16.28
C ALA A 211 5.58 -17.84 14.80
N LEU A 212 5.16 -16.99 13.86
CA LEU A 212 5.29 -17.27 12.42
C LEU A 212 6.73 -17.07 11.90
N ILE A 213 7.58 -16.32 12.60
CA ILE A 213 8.97 -16.03 12.19
C ILE A 213 9.85 -17.28 12.37
N ARG A 214 9.89 -18.13 11.34
CA ARG A 214 10.61 -19.41 11.38
C ARG A 214 11.11 -19.83 9.99
N PRO A 215 12.16 -20.68 9.89
CA PRO A 215 12.52 -21.28 8.62
C PRO A 215 11.37 -22.11 8.04
N LEU A 216 11.13 -21.97 6.73
CA LEU A 216 10.10 -22.72 6.00
C LEU A 216 10.71 -23.36 4.76
N THR A 217 10.59 -24.68 4.66
CA THR A 217 11.06 -25.44 3.48
C THR A 217 9.87 -25.83 2.63
N VAL A 218 9.97 -25.64 1.32
CA VAL A 218 9.01 -26.15 0.34
C VAL A 218 9.63 -27.29 -0.45
N GLN A 219 8.84 -28.33 -0.73
CA GLN A 219 9.21 -29.48 -1.54
C GLN A 219 8.12 -29.72 -2.58
N LEU A 220 8.51 -29.92 -3.84
CA LEU A 220 7.55 -30.30 -4.87
C LEU A 220 7.15 -31.78 -4.70
N GLN A 221 5.84 -32.04 -4.65
CA GLN A 221 5.28 -33.37 -4.47
C GLN A 221 5.86 -34.39 -5.46
N GLY A 222 6.34 -35.51 -4.93
CA GLY A 222 6.90 -36.60 -5.75
C GLY A 222 8.25 -36.29 -6.38
N THR A 223 9.00 -35.32 -5.83
CA THR A 223 10.41 -35.02 -6.18
C THR A 223 11.25 -34.87 -4.90
N THR A 224 12.57 -34.90 -5.02
CA THR A 224 13.52 -34.58 -3.92
C THR A 224 13.93 -33.11 -3.89
N ARG A 225 13.46 -32.28 -4.84
CA ARG A 225 13.82 -30.86 -4.94
C ARG A 225 13.18 -30.05 -3.82
N LYS A 226 13.99 -29.25 -3.14
CA LYS A 226 13.59 -28.41 -2.01
C LYS A 226 14.12 -27.00 -2.19
N ALA A 227 13.37 -26.03 -1.69
CA ALA A 227 13.78 -24.64 -1.58
C ALA A 227 13.37 -24.10 -0.21
N GLY A 228 14.14 -23.18 0.35
CA GLY A 228 13.97 -22.69 1.72
C GLY A 228 13.71 -21.19 1.81
N LEU A 229 13.07 -20.81 2.91
CA LEU A 229 12.98 -19.45 3.41
C LEU A 229 13.58 -19.40 4.82
N THR A 230 14.32 -18.33 5.12
CA THR A 230 14.72 -18.00 6.48
C THR A 230 13.54 -17.42 7.27
N GLY A 231 13.65 -17.37 8.60
CA GLY A 231 12.61 -16.75 9.44
C GLY A 231 12.29 -15.31 9.05
N LEU A 232 13.31 -14.50 8.73
CA LEU A 232 13.11 -13.14 8.22
C LEU A 232 12.43 -13.09 6.86
N GLN A 233 12.74 -14.03 5.96
CA GLN A 233 12.05 -14.11 4.68
C GLN A 233 10.58 -14.49 4.84
N VAL A 234 10.22 -15.28 5.85
CA VAL A 234 8.82 -15.55 6.22
C VAL A 234 8.17 -14.33 6.86
N ALA A 235 8.88 -13.60 7.72
CA ALA A 235 8.40 -12.36 8.33
C ALA A 235 8.04 -11.28 7.29
N ASN A 236 8.72 -11.27 6.14
CA ASN A 236 8.40 -10.36 5.02
C ASN A 236 7.10 -10.71 4.28
N LEU A 237 6.48 -11.87 4.55
CA LEU A 237 5.27 -12.32 3.83
C LEU A 237 3.97 -11.81 4.46
N TYR A 238 4.04 -11.14 5.60
CA TYR A 238 2.88 -10.63 6.32
C TYR A 238 3.25 -9.43 7.19
N TRP A 239 2.23 -8.70 7.61
CA TRP A 239 2.29 -7.61 8.57
C TRP A 239 1.48 -7.97 9.80
N VAL A 240 1.99 -7.64 10.98
CA VAL A 240 1.18 -7.60 12.19
C VAL A 240 0.61 -6.18 12.31
N ARG A 241 -0.72 -6.07 12.33
CA ARG A 241 -1.46 -4.81 12.43
C ARG A 241 -2.43 -4.85 13.59
N GLU A 242 -3.07 -3.72 13.85
CA GLU A 242 -4.09 -3.57 14.88
C GLU A 242 -5.33 -4.44 14.64
N THR A 243 -5.51 -4.90 13.39
CA THR A 243 -6.59 -5.81 12.97
C THR A 243 -6.17 -7.27 12.90
N GLY A 244 -4.92 -7.60 13.22
CA GLY A 244 -4.36 -8.96 13.18
C GLY A 244 -3.27 -9.17 12.14
N ILE A 245 -3.08 -10.42 11.72
CA ILE A 245 -2.09 -10.81 10.72
C ILE A 245 -2.64 -10.53 9.31
N VAL A 246 -1.95 -9.69 8.56
CA VAL A 246 -2.31 -9.30 7.18
C VAL A 246 -1.24 -9.79 6.22
N LEU A 247 -1.59 -10.71 5.32
CA LEU A 247 -0.66 -11.24 4.33
C LEU A 247 -0.26 -10.18 3.29
N ASP A 248 0.99 -10.20 2.85
CA ASP A 248 1.49 -9.40 1.74
C ASP A 248 1.46 -10.24 0.45
N ASP A 249 0.36 -10.14 -0.30
CA ASP A 249 0.14 -10.92 -1.51
C ASP A 249 1.20 -10.67 -2.60
N ALA A 250 1.70 -9.43 -2.73
CA ALA A 250 2.70 -9.12 -3.73
C ALA A 250 4.02 -9.84 -3.42
N THR A 251 4.46 -9.76 -2.16
CA THR A 251 5.68 -10.43 -1.70
C THR A 251 5.50 -11.95 -1.73
N ILE A 252 4.35 -12.48 -1.31
CA ILE A 252 4.02 -13.91 -1.38
C ILE A 252 4.11 -14.43 -2.82
N ASN A 253 3.49 -13.75 -3.78
CA ASN A 253 3.50 -14.19 -5.18
C ASN A 253 4.92 -14.16 -5.77
N SER A 254 5.69 -13.12 -5.46
CA SER A 254 7.10 -13.00 -5.90
C SER A 254 7.97 -14.12 -5.33
N VAL A 255 7.90 -14.35 -4.02
CA VAL A 255 8.64 -15.42 -3.33
C VAL A 255 8.19 -16.79 -3.83
N PHE A 256 6.88 -17.02 -3.99
CA PHE A 256 6.34 -18.26 -4.51
C PHE A 256 6.83 -18.55 -5.94
N LYS A 257 6.89 -17.54 -6.82
CA LYS A 257 7.46 -17.67 -8.16
C LYS A 257 8.93 -18.09 -8.12
N ARG A 258 9.73 -17.47 -7.24
CA ARG A 258 11.14 -17.85 -7.05
C ARG A 258 11.26 -19.30 -6.56
N LEU A 259 10.55 -19.66 -5.49
CA LEU A 259 10.59 -21.00 -4.90
C LEU A 259 10.16 -22.08 -5.90
N THR A 260 9.07 -21.85 -6.63
CA THR A 260 8.62 -22.77 -7.69
C THR A 260 9.61 -22.85 -8.85
N GLY A 261 10.28 -21.76 -9.22
CA GLY A 261 11.38 -21.79 -10.19
C GLY A 261 12.55 -22.71 -9.77
N GLU A 262 12.83 -22.83 -8.47
CA GLU A 262 13.87 -23.70 -7.94
C GLU A 262 13.42 -25.18 -7.85
N VAL A 263 12.19 -25.43 -7.37
CA VAL A 263 11.71 -26.81 -7.14
C VAL A 263 11.06 -27.47 -8.35
N ASN A 264 10.59 -26.70 -9.33
CA ASN A 264 10.00 -27.24 -10.55
C ASN A 264 11.03 -28.03 -11.36
N GLN A 265 10.57 -29.13 -11.93
CA GLN A 265 11.30 -29.96 -12.87
C GLN A 265 10.48 -30.03 -14.17
N PRO A 266 10.61 -29.05 -15.09
CA PRO A 266 9.85 -29.05 -16.33
C PRO A 266 10.16 -30.28 -17.18
N ALA A 267 9.23 -30.64 -18.07
CA ALA A 267 9.45 -31.71 -19.04
C ALA A 267 10.67 -31.41 -19.90
N GLN A 268 11.39 -32.47 -20.29
CA GLN A 268 12.45 -32.38 -21.28
C GLN A 268 11.89 -32.85 -22.62
N ASN A 269 11.89 -31.95 -23.59
CA ASN A 269 11.59 -32.30 -24.97
C ASN A 269 12.60 -33.28 -25.54
N ALA A 270 12.16 -34.07 -26.52
CA ALA A 270 13.08 -34.83 -27.36
C ALA A 270 14.06 -33.86 -28.03
N ARG A 271 15.32 -34.25 -28.09
CA ARG A 271 16.39 -33.41 -28.62
C ARG A 271 17.44 -34.25 -29.33
N TYR A 272 18.40 -33.60 -29.98
CA TYR A 272 19.61 -34.27 -30.39
C TYR A 272 20.72 -33.97 -29.38
N ALA A 273 21.58 -34.96 -29.11
CA ALA A 273 22.75 -34.78 -28.27
C ALA A 273 23.97 -35.41 -28.96
N LEU A 274 25.16 -34.89 -28.65
CA LEU A 274 26.41 -35.52 -29.08
C LEU A 274 26.70 -36.73 -28.18
N GLN A 275 26.92 -37.88 -28.82
CA GLN A 275 27.50 -39.07 -28.20
C GLN A 275 28.84 -39.33 -28.89
N GLY A 276 29.93 -38.87 -28.25
CA GLY A 276 31.21 -38.71 -28.93
C GLY A 276 31.12 -37.66 -30.03
N SER A 277 31.48 -38.02 -31.26
CA SER A 277 31.37 -37.13 -32.44
C SER A 277 30.04 -37.26 -33.20
N LYS A 278 29.16 -38.21 -32.81
CA LYS A 278 27.90 -38.48 -33.51
C LYS A 278 26.74 -37.79 -32.82
N LEU A 279 25.87 -37.15 -33.60
CA LEU A 279 24.57 -36.69 -33.12
C LEU A 279 23.61 -37.90 -33.01
N VAL A 280 22.98 -38.04 -31.85
CA VAL A 280 21.97 -39.07 -31.57
C VAL A 280 20.69 -38.42 -31.09
N ARG A 281 19.56 -39.08 -31.34
CA ARG A 281 18.26 -38.63 -30.83
C ARG A 281 18.10 -39.07 -29.38
N VAL A 282 17.70 -38.15 -28.52
CA VAL A 282 17.40 -38.37 -27.10
C VAL A 282 15.90 -38.29 -26.91
N LYS A 283 15.33 -39.33 -26.30
CA LYS A 283 13.89 -39.41 -26.00
C LYS A 283 13.48 -38.32 -25.01
N GLU A 284 12.29 -37.78 -25.21
CA GLU A 284 11.62 -36.87 -24.29
C GLU A 284 11.38 -37.52 -22.91
N GLN A 285 11.34 -36.70 -21.87
CA GLN A 285 11.05 -37.13 -20.51
C GLN A 285 9.98 -36.24 -19.87
N PRO A 286 8.92 -36.80 -19.25
CA PRO A 286 7.95 -36.01 -18.51
C PRO A 286 8.61 -35.37 -17.29
N GLY A 287 8.13 -34.18 -16.94
CA GLY A 287 8.54 -33.44 -15.77
C GLY A 287 7.48 -33.45 -14.68
N LYS A 288 7.80 -32.83 -13.54
CA LYS A 288 6.85 -32.49 -12.48
C LYS A 288 7.01 -31.02 -12.13
N VAL A 289 5.91 -30.30 -12.09
CA VAL A 289 5.87 -28.87 -11.74
C VAL A 289 4.78 -28.61 -10.73
N ALA A 290 4.91 -27.57 -9.91
CA ALA A 290 3.87 -27.14 -8.98
C ALA A 290 2.58 -26.82 -9.75
N GLU A 291 1.43 -27.29 -9.24
CA GLU A 291 0.13 -26.90 -9.77
C GLU A 291 -0.23 -25.51 -9.21
N PRO A 292 -0.21 -24.43 -10.01
CA PRO A 292 -0.07 -23.07 -9.48
C PRO A 292 -1.12 -22.70 -8.43
N LYS A 293 -2.39 -23.03 -8.65
CA LYS A 293 -3.49 -22.69 -7.73
C LYS A 293 -3.38 -23.47 -6.41
N LEU A 294 -3.21 -24.79 -6.49
CA LEU A 294 -3.17 -25.67 -5.33
C LEU A 294 -1.88 -25.48 -4.51
N ALA A 295 -0.75 -25.31 -5.19
CA ALA A 295 0.53 -25.04 -4.56
C ALA A 295 0.57 -23.68 -3.87
N LEU A 296 0.01 -22.63 -4.47
CA LEU A 296 -0.07 -21.31 -3.83
C LEU A 296 -0.99 -21.34 -2.60
N ALA A 297 -2.12 -22.05 -2.68
CA ALA A 297 -3.02 -22.22 -1.53
C ALA A 297 -2.33 -22.98 -0.37
N ALA A 298 -1.63 -24.07 -0.67
CA ALA A 298 -0.86 -24.83 0.33
C ALA A 298 0.24 -23.96 0.97
N PHE A 299 0.95 -23.17 0.15
CA PHE A 299 1.97 -22.24 0.62
C PHE A 299 1.39 -21.15 1.52
N ARG A 300 0.27 -20.50 1.13
CA ARG A 300 -0.43 -19.50 1.96
C ARG A 300 -0.89 -20.06 3.30
N LYS A 301 -1.44 -21.27 3.32
CA LYS A 301 -1.83 -21.95 4.57
C LYS A 301 -0.61 -22.16 5.47
N ALA A 302 0.52 -22.59 4.91
CA ALA A 302 1.73 -22.79 5.69
C ALA A 302 2.31 -21.49 6.28
N ILE A 303 2.18 -20.34 5.60
CA ILE A 303 2.65 -19.05 6.13
C ILE A 303 1.95 -18.71 7.45
N THR A 304 0.67 -19.03 7.58
CA THR A 304 -0.18 -18.67 8.73
C THR A 304 -0.23 -19.74 9.84
N ASP A 305 0.38 -20.91 9.64
CA ASP A 305 0.41 -22.01 10.60
C ASP A 305 1.82 -22.19 11.18
N ALA A 306 2.05 -21.67 12.40
CA ALA A 306 3.34 -21.71 13.08
C ALA A 306 3.93 -23.13 13.26
N ALA A 307 3.10 -24.18 13.25
CA ALA A 307 3.57 -25.56 13.41
C ALA A 307 4.20 -26.11 12.13
N VAL A 308 3.84 -25.58 10.96
CA VAL A 308 4.32 -26.08 9.67
C VAL A 308 5.72 -25.53 9.38
N LYS A 309 6.73 -26.41 9.33
CA LYS A 309 8.11 -26.06 8.90
C LYS A 309 8.47 -26.59 7.51
N ASN A 310 7.71 -27.57 7.03
CA ASN A 310 7.90 -28.20 5.73
C ASN A 310 6.56 -28.25 4.99
N VAL A 311 6.54 -27.75 3.75
CA VAL A 311 5.34 -27.70 2.90
C VAL A 311 5.58 -28.57 1.69
N VAL A 312 4.69 -29.54 1.47
CA VAL A 312 4.65 -30.27 0.20
C VAL A 312 3.73 -29.51 -0.74
N LEU A 313 4.28 -28.96 -1.82
CA LEU A 313 3.52 -28.26 -2.85
C LEU A 313 2.88 -29.29 -3.79
N PRO A 314 1.53 -29.31 -3.92
CA PRO A 314 0.85 -30.12 -4.92
C PRO A 314 1.42 -29.89 -6.32
N GLY A 315 1.72 -30.98 -7.02
CA GLY A 315 2.32 -30.94 -8.35
C GLY A 315 1.38 -31.50 -9.42
N LYS A 316 1.70 -31.19 -10.66
CA LYS A 316 1.17 -31.85 -11.86
C LYS A 316 2.29 -32.37 -12.73
N VAL A 317 1.95 -33.36 -13.57
CA VAL A 317 2.85 -33.83 -14.62
C VAL A 317 2.99 -32.72 -15.67
N SER A 318 4.22 -32.35 -15.97
CA SER A 318 4.55 -31.54 -17.14
C SER A 318 4.85 -32.50 -18.28
N LEU A 319 4.14 -32.38 -19.40
CA LEU A 319 4.36 -33.21 -20.58
C LEU A 319 5.27 -32.50 -21.59
N PRO A 320 6.16 -33.24 -22.26
CA PRO A 320 6.98 -32.69 -23.32
C PRO A 320 6.10 -32.28 -24.52
N THR A 321 6.44 -31.15 -25.14
CA THR A 321 5.77 -30.64 -26.34
C THR A 321 6.34 -31.24 -27.63
N LEU A 322 7.56 -31.80 -27.57
CA LEU A 322 8.22 -32.47 -28.70
C LEU A 322 8.65 -33.88 -28.31
N LYS A 323 8.22 -34.87 -29.09
CA LYS A 323 8.49 -36.29 -28.91
C LYS A 323 9.52 -36.81 -29.92
N LEU A 324 10.19 -37.90 -29.55
CA LEU A 324 11.22 -38.56 -30.36
C LEU A 324 10.73 -38.93 -31.77
N ALA A 325 9.48 -39.39 -31.88
CA ALA A 325 8.87 -39.78 -33.16
C ALA A 325 8.73 -38.59 -34.13
N GLN A 326 8.73 -37.36 -33.63
CA GLN A 326 8.65 -36.14 -34.43
C GLN A 326 10.03 -35.64 -34.88
N LEU A 327 11.12 -36.24 -34.39
CA LEU A 327 12.48 -35.89 -34.78
C LEU A 327 12.92 -36.68 -36.02
N PRO A 328 13.29 -35.99 -37.12
CA PRO A 328 13.92 -36.61 -38.28
C PRO A 328 15.15 -37.44 -37.88
N ASP A 329 15.48 -38.43 -38.71
CA ASP A 329 16.80 -39.06 -38.59
C ASP A 329 17.89 -37.99 -38.80
N VAL A 330 18.96 -38.07 -38.00
CA VAL A 330 20.11 -37.15 -38.09
C VAL A 330 20.70 -37.16 -39.49
N ALA A 331 20.70 -38.31 -40.18
CA ALA A 331 21.20 -38.44 -41.56
C ALA A 331 20.38 -37.64 -42.59
N LYS A 332 19.15 -37.23 -42.26
CA LYS A 332 18.30 -36.39 -43.12
C LYS A 332 18.50 -34.90 -42.89
N LEU A 333 19.20 -34.51 -41.82
CA LEU A 333 19.45 -33.10 -41.52
C LEU A 333 20.58 -32.57 -42.41
N GLN A 334 20.37 -31.39 -42.96
CA GLN A 334 21.32 -30.66 -43.76
C GLN A 334 21.67 -29.34 -43.06
N LEU A 335 22.91 -28.89 -43.22
CA LEU A 335 23.32 -27.57 -42.77
C LEU A 335 22.60 -26.51 -43.60
N ILE A 336 21.84 -25.64 -42.93
CA ILE A 336 21.13 -24.53 -43.56
C ILE A 336 22.06 -23.31 -43.60
N THR A 337 22.64 -22.94 -42.46
CA THR A 337 23.56 -21.80 -42.33
C THR A 337 24.38 -21.88 -41.04
N THR A 338 25.44 -21.07 -40.98
CA THR A 338 26.32 -20.93 -39.82
C THR A 338 26.51 -19.46 -39.48
N GLY A 339 26.17 -19.09 -38.25
CA GLY A 339 26.58 -17.82 -37.64
C GLY A 339 27.92 -17.99 -36.96
N ARG A 340 28.81 -17.00 -37.11
CA ARG A 340 30.14 -17.02 -36.50
C ARG A 340 30.43 -15.71 -35.78
N SER A 341 31.15 -15.80 -34.66
CA SER A 341 31.71 -14.67 -33.96
C SER A 341 33.03 -15.03 -33.28
N THR A 342 33.76 -14.00 -32.85
CA THR A 342 35.01 -14.18 -32.10
C THR A 342 34.96 -13.41 -30.79
N TYR A 343 35.76 -13.84 -29.84
CA TYR A 343 35.85 -13.24 -28.51
C TYR A 343 37.31 -13.15 -28.04
N TYR A 344 38.19 -12.74 -28.95
CA TYR A 344 39.59 -12.45 -28.64
C TYR A 344 39.72 -11.50 -27.44
N ASN A 345 40.81 -11.63 -26.69
CA ASN A 345 41.11 -10.82 -25.51
C ASN A 345 40.07 -10.89 -24.38
N SER A 346 39.15 -11.86 -24.43
CA SER A 346 38.22 -12.12 -23.33
C SER A 346 38.95 -12.63 -22.09
N SER A 347 38.53 -12.11 -20.93
CA SER A 347 38.92 -12.65 -19.62
C SER A 347 38.56 -14.14 -19.49
N ALA A 348 39.25 -14.85 -18.59
CA ALA A 348 38.97 -16.25 -18.31
C ALA A 348 37.49 -16.47 -17.91
N ALA A 349 36.95 -15.61 -17.05
CA ALA A 349 35.54 -15.68 -16.64
C ALA A 349 34.57 -15.53 -17.82
N ARG A 350 34.83 -14.58 -18.74
CA ARG A 350 34.00 -14.40 -19.94
C ARG A 350 34.06 -15.64 -20.84
N ARG A 351 35.24 -16.25 -21.02
CA ARG A 351 35.41 -17.50 -21.79
C ARG A 351 34.63 -18.66 -21.17
N THR A 352 34.69 -18.81 -19.84
CA THR A 352 33.90 -19.82 -19.11
C THR A 352 32.40 -19.64 -19.35
N ASN A 353 31.89 -18.41 -19.25
CA ASN A 353 30.48 -18.12 -19.49
C ASN A 353 30.06 -18.38 -20.94
N VAL A 354 30.88 -18.01 -21.92
CA VAL A 354 30.62 -18.31 -23.35
C VAL A 354 30.56 -19.82 -23.59
N ALA A 355 31.51 -20.58 -23.05
CA ALA A 355 31.55 -22.03 -23.19
C ALA A 355 30.32 -22.71 -22.54
N ASN A 356 29.96 -22.28 -21.33
CA ASN A 356 28.78 -22.80 -20.62
C ASN A 356 27.48 -22.47 -21.37
N ALA A 357 27.31 -21.22 -21.83
CA ALA A 357 26.14 -20.82 -22.58
C ALA A 357 25.99 -21.56 -23.91
N ALA A 358 27.09 -21.71 -24.66
CA ALA A 358 27.12 -22.50 -25.89
C ALA A 358 26.70 -23.96 -25.61
N ALA A 359 27.29 -24.60 -24.60
CA ALA A 359 26.98 -25.97 -24.23
C ALA A 359 25.51 -26.19 -23.86
N LYS A 360 24.87 -25.21 -23.20
CA LYS A 360 23.44 -25.30 -22.80
C LYS A 360 22.49 -25.20 -23.98
N ILE A 361 22.75 -24.32 -24.94
CA ILE A 361 21.88 -24.19 -26.13
C ILE A 361 22.18 -25.24 -27.21
N ASN A 362 23.32 -25.95 -27.11
CA ASN A 362 23.70 -27.00 -28.04
C ASN A 362 22.70 -28.16 -28.03
N GLY A 363 22.22 -28.57 -29.20
CA GLY A 363 21.25 -29.66 -29.32
C GLY A 363 19.79 -29.20 -29.20
N THR A 364 19.54 -27.90 -29.05
CA THR A 364 18.18 -27.36 -29.01
C THR A 364 17.43 -27.69 -30.29
N VAL A 365 16.22 -28.24 -30.16
CA VAL A 365 15.32 -28.45 -31.30
C VAL A 365 14.19 -27.45 -31.23
N VAL A 366 13.98 -26.76 -32.35
CA VAL A 366 12.89 -25.80 -32.54
C VAL A 366 11.86 -26.46 -33.44
N PRO A 367 10.69 -26.90 -32.93
CA PRO A 367 9.65 -27.49 -33.77
C PRO A 367 9.18 -26.56 -34.89
N ALA A 368 8.58 -27.12 -35.94
CA ALA A 368 7.96 -26.31 -36.98
C ALA A 368 6.82 -25.47 -36.38
N GLY A 369 6.78 -24.18 -36.72
CA GLY A 369 5.78 -23.24 -36.21
C GLY A 369 6.08 -22.68 -34.82
N GLU A 370 7.08 -23.19 -34.10
CA GLU A 370 7.45 -22.69 -32.76
C GLU A 370 8.59 -21.66 -32.83
N ASP A 371 8.77 -20.92 -31.74
CA ASP A 371 9.84 -19.94 -31.63
C ASP A 371 11.08 -20.57 -30.97
N PHE A 372 12.25 -20.34 -31.56
CA PHE A 372 13.48 -20.44 -30.80
C PHE A 372 13.47 -19.34 -29.75
N SER A 373 13.71 -19.67 -28.49
CA SER A 373 13.96 -18.71 -27.42
C SER A 373 15.32 -19.00 -26.82
N PHE A 374 16.22 -18.02 -26.85
CA PHE A 374 17.58 -18.19 -26.36
C PHE A 374 17.59 -18.43 -24.85
N LEU A 375 16.86 -17.63 -24.07
CA LEU A 375 16.80 -17.79 -22.62
C LEU A 375 16.11 -19.10 -22.19
N ASN A 376 15.07 -19.55 -22.90
CA ASN A 376 14.46 -20.86 -22.61
C ASN A 376 15.44 -22.01 -22.85
N SER A 377 16.26 -21.91 -23.91
CA SER A 377 17.28 -22.91 -24.24
C SER A 377 18.46 -22.87 -23.28
N LEU A 378 18.84 -21.67 -22.80
CA LEU A 378 19.93 -21.45 -21.86
C LEU A 378 19.56 -21.89 -20.43
N GLY A 379 18.31 -21.68 -20.02
CA GLY A 379 17.91 -21.66 -18.61
C GLY A 379 18.45 -20.43 -17.86
N SER A 380 18.25 -20.40 -16.54
CA SER A 380 18.57 -19.21 -15.74
C SER A 380 20.08 -18.93 -15.63
N ILE A 381 20.46 -17.65 -15.62
CA ILE A 381 21.85 -17.19 -15.50
C ILE A 381 22.23 -17.10 -14.01
N THR A 382 22.49 -18.26 -13.40
CA THR A 382 22.84 -18.38 -11.98
C THR A 382 24.15 -19.13 -11.78
N ALA A 383 24.77 -18.95 -10.60
CA ALA A 383 25.94 -19.71 -10.18
C ALA A 383 25.67 -21.23 -10.16
N SER A 384 24.48 -21.64 -9.69
CA SER A 384 24.04 -23.04 -9.69
C SER A 384 23.89 -23.62 -11.12
N ASN A 385 23.69 -22.77 -12.12
CA ASN A 385 23.66 -23.16 -13.53
C ASN A 385 25.03 -23.02 -14.21
N GLY A 386 26.12 -22.86 -13.44
CA GLY A 386 27.51 -22.86 -13.92
C GLY A 386 28.02 -21.51 -14.45
N PHE A 387 27.27 -20.42 -14.27
CA PHE A 387 27.73 -19.09 -14.65
C PHE A 387 28.60 -18.47 -13.56
N VAL A 388 29.66 -17.78 -13.98
CA VAL A 388 30.61 -17.09 -13.09
C VAL A 388 30.51 -15.57 -13.26
N GLY A 389 31.01 -14.84 -12.26
CA GLY A 389 31.05 -13.38 -12.29
C GLY A 389 31.93 -12.85 -13.41
N GLY A 390 31.46 -11.82 -14.11
CA GLY A 390 32.18 -11.10 -15.15
C GLY A 390 31.49 -9.79 -15.52
N LEU A 391 32.07 -9.03 -16.44
CA LEU A 391 31.49 -7.75 -16.84
C LEU A 391 30.21 -7.94 -17.64
N ILE A 392 29.15 -7.27 -17.21
CA ILE A 392 27.84 -7.16 -17.88
C ILE A 392 27.50 -5.69 -18.13
N ILE A 393 26.59 -5.45 -19.07
CA ILE A 393 26.05 -4.11 -19.33
C ILE A 393 24.68 -4.04 -18.66
N SER A 394 24.54 -3.20 -17.63
CA SER A 394 23.30 -3.08 -16.86
C SER A 394 23.09 -1.66 -16.36
N GLY A 395 21.84 -1.20 -16.35
CA GLY A 395 21.47 0.14 -15.87
C GLY A 395 22.21 1.27 -16.57
N GLY A 396 22.68 1.02 -17.80
CA GLY A 396 23.49 1.98 -18.52
C GLY A 396 24.88 2.20 -17.91
N ARG A 397 25.60 1.11 -17.60
CA ARG A 397 27.04 1.09 -17.32
C ARG A 397 27.58 -0.33 -17.42
N THR A 398 28.90 -0.47 -17.56
CA THR A 398 29.57 -1.75 -17.38
C THR A 398 29.74 -2.03 -15.88
N VAL A 399 29.24 -3.18 -15.40
CA VAL A 399 29.32 -3.59 -13.98
C VAL A 399 29.66 -5.06 -13.88
N ASP A 400 30.17 -5.49 -12.72
CA ASP A 400 30.28 -6.91 -12.42
C ASP A 400 28.89 -7.53 -12.24
N GLY A 401 28.69 -8.69 -12.86
CA GLY A 401 27.47 -9.49 -12.74
C GLY A 401 27.68 -10.93 -13.20
N LEU A 402 26.69 -11.79 -13.01
CA LEU A 402 26.78 -13.17 -13.47
C LEU A 402 26.55 -13.26 -14.98
N GLY A 403 27.32 -14.12 -15.66
CA GLY A 403 27.09 -14.42 -17.08
C GLY A 403 27.67 -13.41 -18.07
N GLY A 404 28.63 -12.57 -17.67
CA GLY A 404 29.39 -11.74 -18.61
C GLY A 404 29.93 -12.58 -19.77
N GLY A 405 29.47 -12.32 -21.00
CA GLY A 405 29.76 -13.11 -22.21
C GLY A 405 28.56 -13.81 -22.85
N VAL A 406 27.43 -13.98 -22.15
CA VAL A 406 26.23 -14.65 -22.69
C VAL A 406 25.69 -13.97 -23.96
N CYS A 407 25.72 -12.64 -24.03
CA CYS A 407 25.29 -11.89 -25.21
C CYS A 407 26.10 -12.19 -26.48
N GLN A 408 27.33 -12.71 -26.36
CA GLN A 408 28.12 -13.18 -27.50
C GLN A 408 27.45 -14.39 -28.17
N VAL A 409 26.92 -15.30 -27.35
CA VAL A 409 26.29 -16.53 -27.83
C VAL A 409 24.95 -16.22 -28.47
N SER A 410 24.13 -15.36 -27.86
CA SER A 410 22.87 -14.89 -28.47
C SER A 410 23.12 -14.12 -29.77
N THR A 411 24.13 -13.25 -29.83
CA THR A 411 24.53 -12.54 -31.06
C THR A 411 24.94 -13.52 -32.16
N THR A 412 25.70 -14.57 -31.83
CA THR A 412 26.09 -15.61 -32.81
C THR A 412 24.90 -16.43 -33.28
N ALA A 413 23.98 -16.76 -32.36
CA ALA A 413 22.73 -17.44 -32.70
C ALA A 413 21.84 -16.58 -33.60
N PHE A 414 21.72 -15.27 -33.33
CA PHE A 414 20.98 -14.35 -34.19
C PHE A 414 21.57 -14.29 -35.60
N ARG A 415 22.90 -14.23 -35.74
CA ARG A 415 23.56 -14.29 -37.05
C ARG A 415 23.13 -15.53 -37.84
N ALA A 416 23.17 -16.70 -37.22
CA ALA A 416 22.78 -17.95 -37.85
C ALA A 416 21.28 -17.95 -38.21
N LEU A 417 20.41 -17.67 -37.24
CA LEU A 417 18.95 -17.75 -37.42
C LEU A 417 18.43 -16.68 -38.40
N TYR A 418 19.03 -15.48 -38.40
CA TYR A 418 18.70 -14.43 -39.35
C TYR A 418 19.17 -14.78 -40.77
N GLN A 419 20.35 -15.38 -40.93
CA GLN A 419 20.80 -15.90 -42.23
C GLN A 419 19.99 -17.10 -42.71
N ALA A 420 19.35 -17.86 -41.81
CA ALA A 420 18.42 -18.93 -42.18
C ALA A 420 17.07 -18.40 -42.70
N GLY A 421 16.85 -17.08 -42.64
CA GLY A 421 15.62 -16.45 -43.12
C GLY A 421 14.43 -16.55 -42.16
N LEU A 422 14.68 -16.90 -40.89
CA LEU A 422 13.64 -17.04 -39.87
C LEU A 422 13.06 -15.68 -39.46
N PRO A 423 11.73 -15.51 -39.33
CA PRO A 423 11.12 -14.28 -38.83
C PRO A 423 11.63 -13.91 -37.43
N VAL A 424 11.98 -12.64 -37.23
CA VAL A 424 12.39 -12.11 -35.93
C VAL A 424 11.14 -11.81 -35.10
N VAL A 425 10.99 -12.47 -33.96
CA VAL A 425 9.88 -12.26 -33.02
C VAL A 425 10.29 -11.28 -31.93
N GLU A 426 11.50 -11.46 -31.40
CA GLU A 426 12.09 -10.58 -30.39
C GLU A 426 13.60 -10.46 -30.63
N ARG A 427 14.09 -9.22 -30.70
CA ARG A 427 15.53 -8.94 -30.73
C ARG A 427 15.80 -7.59 -30.08
N ASN A 428 16.68 -7.59 -29.10
CA ASN A 428 17.10 -6.40 -28.40
C ASN A 428 18.56 -6.06 -28.73
N GLN A 429 18.93 -4.79 -28.66
CA GLN A 429 20.32 -4.32 -28.70
C GLN A 429 20.77 -3.81 -27.34
N HIS A 430 22.07 -3.74 -27.12
CA HIS A 430 22.66 -3.01 -26.00
C HIS A 430 22.43 -1.50 -26.18
N SER A 431 22.59 -0.75 -25.08
CA SER A 431 22.37 0.69 -25.08
C SER A 431 23.39 1.48 -25.91
N TYR A 432 24.60 0.94 -26.09
CA TYR A 432 25.69 1.55 -26.84
C TYR A 432 26.38 0.50 -27.71
N ARG A 433 27.10 0.96 -28.75
CA ARG A 433 27.77 0.08 -29.70
C ARG A 433 28.96 -0.61 -29.06
N VAL A 434 29.02 -1.93 -29.21
CA VAL A 434 30.06 -2.75 -28.61
C VAL A 434 31.06 -3.20 -29.68
N GLY A 435 32.31 -2.75 -29.58
CA GLY A 435 33.33 -2.93 -30.62
C GLY A 435 33.78 -4.37 -30.90
N TYR A 436 33.58 -5.31 -29.97
CA TYR A 436 33.98 -6.70 -30.19
C TYR A 436 32.99 -7.55 -31.00
N TYR A 437 31.89 -6.96 -31.48
CA TYR A 437 31.01 -7.61 -32.48
C TYR A 437 31.37 -7.25 -33.94
N GLU A 438 32.35 -6.37 -34.12
CA GLU A 438 32.87 -5.94 -35.42
C GLU A 438 33.60 -7.07 -36.16
N PRO A 439 33.66 -7.04 -37.51
CA PRO A 439 33.14 -6.00 -38.41
C PRO A 439 31.64 -6.12 -38.73
N GLN A 440 30.93 -7.10 -38.15
CA GLN A 440 29.55 -7.42 -38.50
C GLN A 440 28.55 -6.60 -37.65
N VAL A 441 28.48 -5.31 -37.96
CA VAL A 441 27.59 -4.32 -37.32
C VAL A 441 26.12 -4.68 -37.51
N GLY A 442 25.28 -4.38 -36.52
CA GLY A 442 23.82 -4.52 -36.61
C GLY A 442 23.28 -5.92 -36.36
N PHE A 443 24.15 -6.93 -36.23
CA PHE A 443 23.80 -8.30 -35.87
C PHE A 443 23.73 -8.57 -34.37
N GLU A 444 23.65 -7.52 -33.57
CA GLU A 444 23.64 -7.66 -32.13
C GLU A 444 22.32 -8.25 -31.61
N ALA A 445 22.39 -9.09 -30.58
CA ALA A 445 21.22 -9.58 -29.88
C ALA A 445 21.50 -9.64 -28.38
N ALA A 446 21.16 -8.57 -27.66
CA ALA A 446 21.28 -8.50 -26.22
C ALA A 446 20.19 -9.35 -25.55
N VAL A 447 20.56 -10.03 -24.46
CA VAL A 447 19.65 -10.81 -23.62
C VAL A 447 19.91 -10.49 -22.14
N TYR A 448 18.87 -10.58 -21.31
CA TYR A 448 18.95 -10.36 -19.86
C TYR A 448 17.96 -11.28 -19.15
N ASP A 449 18.46 -12.13 -18.26
CA ASP A 449 17.63 -13.07 -17.49
C ASP A 449 17.25 -12.49 -16.11
N PRO A 450 15.96 -12.42 -15.76
CA PRO A 450 14.78 -12.62 -16.61
C PRO A 450 14.42 -11.34 -17.39
N GLY A 451 13.85 -11.47 -18.58
CA GLY A 451 13.18 -10.36 -19.28
C GLY A 451 13.48 -10.22 -20.76
N LEU A 452 14.72 -9.88 -21.13
CA LEU A 452 15.08 -9.60 -22.53
C LEU A 452 15.60 -10.87 -23.20
N ASP A 453 14.92 -11.31 -24.25
CA ASP A 453 15.26 -12.54 -24.96
C ASP A 453 15.61 -12.28 -26.43
N LEU A 454 16.14 -13.32 -27.08
CA LEU A 454 16.24 -13.44 -28.52
C LEU A 454 15.27 -14.52 -28.98
N LYS A 455 14.28 -14.13 -29.80
CA LYS A 455 13.28 -15.04 -30.35
C LYS A 455 13.17 -14.96 -31.86
N LEU A 456 13.24 -16.11 -32.53
CA LEU A 456 12.95 -16.21 -33.96
C LEU A 456 12.04 -17.41 -34.24
N LYS A 457 11.07 -17.22 -35.13
CA LYS A 457 10.07 -18.22 -35.47
C LYS A 457 10.63 -19.24 -36.46
N ASN A 458 10.44 -20.53 -36.20
CA ASN A 458 10.71 -21.56 -37.19
C ASN A 458 9.54 -21.70 -38.17
N ASP A 459 9.64 -21.05 -39.33
CA ASP A 459 8.66 -21.12 -40.42
C ASP A 459 9.06 -22.10 -41.55
N THR A 460 10.01 -23.01 -41.29
CA THR A 460 10.60 -23.88 -42.32
C THR A 460 9.77 -25.12 -42.64
N GLY A 461 8.71 -25.39 -41.88
CA GLY A 461 7.84 -26.55 -42.05
C GLY A 461 8.36 -27.85 -41.44
N GLY A 462 9.59 -27.87 -40.93
CA GLY A 462 10.18 -28.99 -40.21
C GLY A 462 10.94 -28.51 -38.96
N PRO A 463 11.36 -29.43 -38.07
CA PRO A 463 12.15 -29.06 -36.89
C PRO A 463 13.55 -28.60 -37.29
N LEU A 464 14.07 -27.60 -36.56
CA LEU A 464 15.44 -27.11 -36.68
C LEU A 464 16.26 -27.54 -35.48
N LEU A 465 17.49 -27.99 -35.72
CA LEU A 465 18.50 -28.24 -34.70
C LEU A 465 19.47 -27.06 -34.64
N ILE A 466 19.64 -26.50 -33.44
CA ILE A 466 20.65 -25.51 -33.12
C ILE A 466 21.86 -26.24 -32.53
N LYS A 467 22.96 -26.21 -33.26
CA LYS A 467 24.23 -26.82 -32.85
C LYS A 467 25.26 -25.72 -32.60
N THR A 468 26.00 -25.81 -31.52
CA THR A 468 27.07 -24.86 -31.21
C THR A 468 28.43 -25.53 -31.27
N ILE A 469 29.42 -24.82 -31.78
CA ILE A 469 30.82 -25.23 -31.78
C ILE A 469 31.60 -24.10 -31.13
N ASN A 470 32.12 -24.35 -29.92
CA ASN A 470 32.93 -23.38 -29.20
C ASN A 470 34.39 -23.81 -29.19
N ASN A 471 35.26 -23.04 -29.84
CA ASN A 471 36.70 -23.25 -29.83
C ASN A 471 37.37 -22.18 -28.95
N ASN A 472 37.57 -22.51 -27.68
CA ASN A 472 38.20 -21.61 -26.70
C ASN A 472 39.64 -21.23 -27.09
N ALA A 473 40.41 -22.15 -27.67
CA ALA A 473 41.80 -21.89 -28.05
C ALA A 473 41.88 -20.84 -29.17
N GLN A 474 41.00 -20.92 -30.16
CA GLN A 474 40.92 -19.95 -31.25
C GLN A 474 40.06 -18.73 -30.93
N SER A 475 39.37 -18.72 -29.79
CA SER A 475 38.40 -17.68 -29.40
C SER A 475 37.27 -17.50 -30.43
N VAL A 476 36.80 -18.61 -31.01
CA VAL A 476 35.76 -18.63 -32.05
C VAL A 476 34.53 -19.37 -31.53
N LEU A 477 33.36 -18.78 -31.76
CA LEU A 477 32.07 -19.42 -31.53
C LEU A 477 31.31 -19.51 -32.86
N GLU A 478 30.77 -20.69 -33.13
CA GLU A 478 29.88 -20.93 -34.26
C GLU A 478 28.54 -21.49 -33.76
N VAL A 479 27.46 -21.03 -34.39
CA VAL A 479 26.12 -21.58 -34.23
C VAL A 479 25.64 -22.02 -35.60
N GLU A 480 25.39 -23.30 -35.74
CA GLU A 480 24.88 -23.93 -36.95
C GLU A 480 23.38 -24.20 -36.82
N VAL A 481 22.64 -23.91 -37.89
CA VAL A 481 21.23 -24.28 -38.00
C VAL A 481 21.13 -25.46 -38.95
N TRP A 482 20.65 -26.58 -38.44
CA TRP A 482 20.45 -27.82 -39.19
C TRP A 482 18.96 -28.12 -39.31
N GLY A 483 18.54 -28.73 -40.42
CA GLY A 483 17.13 -29.06 -40.64
C GLY A 483 16.92 -29.77 -41.97
N ILE A 484 15.66 -29.96 -42.34
CA ILE A 484 15.33 -30.20 -43.76
C ILE A 484 15.49 -28.86 -44.46
N LYS A 485 16.46 -28.75 -45.39
CA LYS A 485 16.83 -27.47 -45.99
C LYS A 485 15.62 -26.88 -46.72
N PRO A 486 15.10 -25.71 -46.29
CA PRO A 486 13.97 -25.10 -46.97
C PRO A 486 14.39 -24.65 -48.37
N ALA A 487 13.47 -24.75 -49.33
CA ALA A 487 13.65 -24.22 -50.68
C ALA A 487 13.55 -22.69 -50.70
N ARG A 488 14.49 -22.01 -50.02
CA ARG A 488 14.61 -20.56 -49.96
C ARG A 488 16.09 -20.15 -50.06
N THR A 489 16.33 -18.98 -50.64
CA THR A 489 17.63 -18.31 -50.60
C THR A 489 17.54 -17.01 -49.82
N VAL A 490 18.58 -16.68 -49.07
CA VAL A 490 18.64 -15.51 -48.18
C VAL A 490 19.92 -14.75 -48.49
N THR A 491 19.81 -13.46 -48.78
CA THR A 491 20.95 -12.56 -48.97
C THR A 491 20.84 -11.44 -47.97
N VAL A 492 21.80 -11.34 -47.05
CA VAL A 492 21.82 -10.29 -46.02
C VAL A 492 22.71 -9.14 -46.48
N SER A 493 22.22 -7.91 -46.37
CA SER A 493 22.96 -6.70 -46.71
C SER A 493 24.03 -6.39 -45.64
N PRO A 494 25.08 -5.63 -45.99
CA PRO A 494 25.83 -4.88 -45.00
C PRO A 494 24.92 -3.96 -44.18
N ALA A 495 25.41 -3.52 -43.02
CA ALA A 495 24.72 -2.52 -42.23
C ALA A 495 24.75 -1.15 -42.93
N VAL A 496 23.61 -0.47 -42.95
CA VAL A 496 23.49 0.91 -43.42
C VAL A 496 23.39 1.81 -42.20
N ILE A 497 24.40 2.66 -41.99
CA ILE A 497 24.40 3.68 -40.93
C ILE A 497 23.66 4.90 -41.46
N THR A 498 22.58 5.28 -40.79
CA THR A 498 21.73 6.43 -41.17
C THR A 498 22.03 7.68 -40.34
N ALA A 499 22.63 7.52 -39.16
CA ALA A 499 23.07 8.63 -38.33
C ALA A 499 24.24 8.22 -37.44
N ARG A 500 25.13 9.18 -37.14
CA ARG A 500 26.18 9.08 -36.14
C ARG A 500 26.10 10.29 -35.22
N ILE A 501 26.16 10.06 -33.91
CA ILE A 501 26.13 11.10 -32.89
C ILE A 501 27.38 10.92 -32.04
N ALA A 502 28.20 11.97 -31.92
CA ALA A 502 29.40 11.92 -31.10
C ALA A 502 29.06 11.63 -29.63
N HIS A 503 29.92 10.90 -28.94
CA HIS A 503 29.81 10.70 -27.50
C HIS A 503 29.94 12.03 -26.73
N PRO A 504 29.27 12.16 -25.56
CA PRO A 504 29.48 13.30 -24.68
C PRO A 504 30.89 13.30 -24.05
N ALA A 505 31.29 14.45 -23.52
CA ALA A 505 32.53 14.57 -22.76
C ALA A 505 32.57 13.61 -21.55
N ALA A 506 33.78 13.23 -21.13
CA ALA A 506 33.98 12.32 -20.02
C ALA A 506 33.38 12.84 -18.71
N LYS A 507 32.73 11.95 -17.94
CA LYS A 507 32.20 12.24 -16.61
C LYS A 507 33.18 11.81 -15.53
N TYR A 508 33.47 12.70 -14.59
CA TYR A 508 34.29 12.41 -13.42
C TYR A 508 33.41 12.28 -12.17
N VAL A 509 33.59 11.20 -11.40
CA VAL A 509 32.79 10.89 -10.20
C VAL A 509 33.73 10.64 -9.03
N THR A 510 33.52 11.30 -7.90
CA THR A 510 34.34 11.04 -6.70
C THR A 510 33.99 9.68 -6.09
N ASN A 511 34.99 8.85 -5.85
CA ASN A 511 34.86 7.56 -5.16
C ASN A 511 35.72 7.57 -3.89
N PRO A 512 35.11 7.65 -2.69
CA PRO A 512 35.82 7.69 -1.41
C PRO A 512 36.65 6.44 -1.09
N SER A 513 36.38 5.31 -1.76
CA SER A 513 37.14 4.06 -1.57
C SER A 513 38.44 4.02 -2.38
N LEU A 514 38.69 5.00 -3.26
CA LEU A 514 39.94 5.13 -4.00
C LEU A 514 40.95 5.99 -3.22
N ARG A 515 42.25 5.72 -3.42
CA ARG A 515 43.32 6.53 -2.82
C ARG A 515 43.21 7.99 -3.27
N PRO A 516 43.46 8.99 -2.40
CA PRO A 516 43.40 10.39 -2.79
C PRO A 516 44.23 10.69 -4.05
N GLY A 517 43.65 11.45 -4.98
CA GLY A 517 44.27 11.79 -6.27
C GLY A 517 44.35 10.68 -7.33
N SER A 518 43.96 9.43 -7.01
CA SER A 518 43.93 8.36 -8.02
C SER A 518 42.75 8.50 -8.98
N VAL A 519 42.93 8.07 -10.23
CA VAL A 519 41.89 8.06 -11.27
C VAL A 519 41.73 6.63 -11.81
N ARG A 520 40.48 6.17 -11.89
CA ARG A 520 40.12 4.85 -12.43
C ARG A 520 39.01 5.01 -13.46
N GLN A 521 39.28 4.66 -14.72
CA GLN A 521 38.22 4.58 -15.73
C GLN A 521 37.34 3.36 -15.46
N VAL A 522 36.03 3.55 -15.43
CA VAL A 522 35.03 2.50 -15.19
C VAL A 522 34.04 2.34 -16.34
N ASP A 523 34.03 3.27 -17.30
CA ASP A 523 33.25 3.16 -18.53
C ASP A 523 33.96 3.86 -19.71
N TRP A 524 33.71 3.40 -20.93
CA TRP A 524 34.41 3.83 -22.14
C TRP A 524 33.46 4.53 -23.11
N ALA A 525 33.93 5.63 -23.70
CA ALA A 525 33.10 6.38 -24.63
C ALA A 525 32.81 5.59 -25.91
N ALA A 526 31.60 5.74 -26.43
CA ALA A 526 31.17 5.16 -27.71
C ALA A 526 30.21 6.11 -28.42
N ASP A 527 30.45 6.39 -29.70
CA ASP A 527 29.52 7.18 -30.49
C ASP A 527 28.16 6.46 -30.62
N GLY A 528 27.11 7.26 -30.67
CA GLY A 528 25.77 6.79 -30.99
C GLY A 528 25.63 6.57 -32.48
N PHE A 529 24.84 5.56 -32.86
CA PHE A 529 24.53 5.28 -34.26
C PHE A 529 23.08 4.87 -34.41
N SER A 530 22.43 5.33 -35.47
CA SER A 530 21.22 4.69 -36.00
C SER A 530 21.61 3.93 -37.26
N LEU A 531 21.24 2.66 -37.34
CA LEU A 531 21.56 1.81 -38.47
C LEU A 531 20.51 0.73 -38.68
N TYR A 532 20.56 0.08 -39.84
CA TYR A 532 19.78 -1.12 -40.09
C TYR A 532 20.56 -2.14 -40.91
N ILE A 533 20.19 -3.41 -40.76
CA ILE A 533 20.51 -4.48 -41.71
C ILE A 533 19.21 -4.91 -42.39
N SER A 534 19.32 -5.35 -43.62
CA SER A 534 18.19 -5.92 -44.36
C SER A 534 18.57 -7.28 -44.90
N ARG A 535 17.59 -8.13 -45.16
CA ARG A 535 17.80 -9.35 -45.95
C ARG A 535 16.71 -9.48 -47.00
N THR A 536 17.08 -10.08 -48.12
CA THR A 536 16.16 -10.47 -49.18
C THR A 536 16.01 -11.98 -49.15
N ILE A 537 14.77 -12.44 -49.12
CA ILE A 537 14.39 -13.84 -49.04
C ILE A 537 13.60 -14.17 -50.29
N ARG A 538 14.04 -15.18 -51.03
CA ARG A 538 13.37 -15.70 -52.22
C ARG A 538 12.97 -17.14 -51.95
N ASP A 539 11.68 -17.42 -52.06
CA ASP A 539 11.09 -18.74 -51.90
C ASP A 539 9.91 -18.93 -52.87
N ALA A 540 9.17 -20.04 -52.73
CA ALA A 540 8.02 -20.34 -53.59
C ALA A 540 6.87 -19.32 -53.48
N LYS A 541 6.81 -18.52 -52.41
CA LYS A 541 5.81 -17.44 -52.23
C LYS A 541 6.25 -16.12 -52.88
N GLY A 542 7.46 -16.06 -53.43
CA GLY A 542 8.00 -14.90 -54.13
C GLY A 542 9.25 -14.33 -53.45
N VAL A 543 9.46 -13.02 -53.67
CA VAL A 543 10.59 -12.28 -53.10
C VAL A 543 10.05 -11.33 -52.04
N ARG A 544 10.65 -11.36 -50.86
CA ARG A 544 10.35 -10.44 -49.75
C ARG A 544 11.64 -9.92 -49.14
N SER A 545 11.59 -8.71 -48.59
CA SER A 545 12.70 -8.15 -47.82
C SER A 545 12.22 -7.72 -46.45
N ASP A 546 13.04 -7.96 -45.44
CA ASP A 546 12.80 -7.51 -44.07
C ASP A 546 14.03 -6.79 -43.51
N ARG A 547 13.77 -5.87 -42.59
CA ARG A 547 14.76 -4.95 -42.03
C ARG A 547 14.76 -5.02 -40.51
N VAL A 548 15.94 -5.05 -39.92
CA VAL A 548 16.16 -4.91 -38.47
C VAL A 548 16.93 -3.61 -38.22
N SER A 549 16.33 -2.70 -37.47
CA SER A 549 16.96 -1.45 -37.07
C SER A 549 17.67 -1.60 -35.71
N THR A 550 18.78 -0.88 -35.55
CA THR A 550 19.53 -0.79 -34.29
C THR A 550 19.82 0.68 -33.99
N ILE A 551 19.54 1.09 -32.76
CA ILE A 551 19.85 2.42 -32.26
C ILE A 551 20.77 2.26 -31.06
N TYR A 552 22.00 2.76 -31.20
CA TYR A 552 22.97 2.91 -30.14
C TYR A 552 22.97 4.36 -29.67
N LYS A 553 22.85 4.57 -28.36
CA LYS A 553 22.95 5.88 -27.73
C LYS A 553 24.42 6.31 -27.70
N PRO A 554 24.72 7.61 -27.85
CA PRO A 554 26.04 8.13 -27.57
C PRO A 554 26.36 7.92 -26.09
N TRP A 555 27.56 7.44 -25.82
CA TRP A 555 27.98 6.91 -24.53
C TRP A 555 29.21 7.64 -24.04
N GLN A 556 29.15 8.23 -22.85
CA GLN A 556 30.27 8.98 -22.28
C GLN A 556 31.23 8.06 -21.53
N ALA A 557 32.52 8.38 -21.53
CA ALA A 557 33.47 7.74 -20.63
C ALA A 557 33.19 8.16 -19.17
N VAL A 558 33.41 7.27 -18.22
CA VAL A 558 33.27 7.56 -16.79
C VAL A 558 34.59 7.26 -16.07
N PHE A 559 35.10 8.25 -15.35
CA PHE A 559 36.29 8.16 -14.52
C PHE A 559 35.92 8.37 -13.06
N GLU A 560 36.28 7.41 -12.21
CA GLU A 560 36.21 7.58 -10.76
C GLU A 560 37.49 8.23 -10.25
N MET A 561 37.36 9.24 -9.41
CA MET A 561 38.49 9.95 -8.79
C MET A 561 38.48 9.74 -7.28
N GLY A 562 39.65 9.46 -6.69
CA GLY A 562 39.79 9.48 -5.24
C GLY A 562 39.51 10.87 -4.65
N PRO A 563 39.23 10.98 -3.34
CA PRO A 563 39.06 12.26 -2.68
C PRO A 563 40.21 13.21 -2.99
N ARG A 564 39.92 14.50 -3.10
CA ARG A 564 40.99 15.50 -3.07
C ARG A 564 41.54 15.52 -1.65
N SER A 565 42.86 15.41 -1.54
CA SER A 565 43.62 15.45 -0.28
C SER A 565 43.35 16.71 0.52
#